data_AF-A0A936D200-F1
#
_entry.id   AF-A0A936D200-F1
#
_cell.length_a   1.000
_cell.length_b   1.000
_cell.length_c   1.000
_cell.angle_alpha   90.00
_cell.angle_beta   90.00
_cell.angle_gamma   90.00
#
_symmetry.space_group_name_H-M   'P 1'
#
loop_
_entity.id
_entity.type
_entity.pdbx_description
1 polymer ?
#
loop_
_entity_poly.entity_id
_entity_poly.type
_entity_poly.pdbx_seq_one_letter_code
_entity_poly.pdbx_strand_id
1 'polypeptide(L)'
;MSSISRAASWSTFAVIIALAAACASTKDEAAPAPCTNDLPSIQARILGPKCATGGCHDESARAATLVLTEGRSEAELVGRAAGTCDGVRVSPGSPDTSVLVRKLSDGACGARMPLGLAELSPAEKACITEWIRALPPAPDAGKDAAADVDCGDTTSSTANCGTCGNVCPPGATCSSGKCACPDGLTACGALCVDTTSNAESCGACGKACAKGARCVAGACVCPDGSDGAPMAACGAPPGKCSDLTSDGANCGTCGTTCTGATPVCIGKGCAASCGALTQCGSSCVDTQTSFAHCGACGKECPAGATCQGGTCTCPSGTRACPDGAPTACLPTDTDPNNCGACGKKCEGGSVCAGGTCSCPGGGKVCGGSCVDTKTSAQHCGDCDRPCQAGQTCSGGVCSCGASVSFAAAVQPILTRECTSAGCHGNTAPKEGLRLTPGNAYGGLVGVPASQCADGRLRVAPSNPAGSYLMNKIENQRLCSGTPMPKAGGLLPAADIATISTWICNGAPNN
;
A
#
# COMPACT_ATOMS: atom_id res chain seq x y z
N MET A 1 5.09 79.62 -33.73
CA MET A 1 6.23 78.90 -34.31
C MET A 1 5.93 77.41 -34.11
N SER A 2 5.14 76.76 -34.97
CA SER A 2 5.53 76.16 -36.26
C SER A 2 6.69 75.17 -36.05
N SER A 3 6.63 73.87 -36.34
CA SER A 3 5.85 73.02 -37.25
C SER A 3 6.00 71.54 -36.74
N ILE A 4 5.35 70.48 -37.22
CA ILE A 4 5.42 69.87 -38.56
C ILE A 4 4.27 68.85 -38.71
N SER A 5 3.84 68.71 -39.96
CA SER A 5 2.55 68.28 -40.49
C SER A 5 2.34 66.77 -40.69
N ARG A 6 1.05 66.41 -40.84
CA ARG A 6 0.49 65.15 -41.35
C ARG A 6 0.65 64.98 -42.86
N ALA A 7 0.86 63.73 -43.31
CA ALA A 7 0.37 63.05 -44.53
C ALA A 7 0.90 61.58 -44.48
N ALA A 8 0.29 60.49 -44.96
CA ALA A 8 -0.73 60.29 -45.98
C ALA A 8 -1.41 58.90 -45.85
N SER A 9 -2.66 58.85 -46.32
CA SER A 9 -3.37 57.82 -47.12
C SER A 9 -3.42 56.33 -46.72
N TRP A 10 -4.64 55.84 -46.48
CA TRP A 10 -5.04 54.43 -46.47
C TRP A 10 -5.61 54.03 -47.84
N SER A 11 -5.18 52.87 -48.37
CA SER A 11 -5.83 52.21 -49.52
C SER A 11 -6.15 50.75 -49.22
N THR A 12 -7.43 50.45 -49.42
CA THR A 12 -8.04 49.23 -49.98
C THR A 12 -7.95 47.88 -49.26
N PHE A 13 -9.12 47.52 -48.72
CA PHE A 13 -9.63 46.17 -48.45
C PHE A 13 -9.84 45.36 -49.74
N ALA A 14 -9.39 44.10 -49.77
CA ALA A 14 -10.12 42.89 -50.19
C ALA A 14 -9.15 41.78 -50.67
N VAL A 15 -9.08 40.64 -49.96
CA VAL A 15 -8.73 39.34 -50.55
C VAL A 15 -9.50 38.20 -49.85
N ILE A 16 -10.55 37.73 -50.52
CA ILE A 16 -10.91 36.36 -50.91
C ILE A 16 -10.77 35.22 -49.87
N ILE A 17 -11.90 34.54 -49.67
CA ILE A 17 -12.15 33.32 -48.90
C ILE A 17 -11.86 32.05 -49.74
N ALA A 18 -11.34 31.04 -49.03
CA ALA A 18 -11.34 29.58 -49.25
C ALA A 18 -10.35 28.95 -50.24
N LEU A 19 -9.48 28.08 -49.71
CA LEU A 19 -9.48 26.63 -50.01
C LEU A 19 -8.71 25.87 -48.91
N ALA A 20 -9.29 24.77 -48.44
CA ALA A 20 -8.73 23.85 -47.46
C ALA A 20 -7.99 22.69 -48.15
N ALA A 21 -6.80 22.32 -47.64
CA ALA A 21 -6.27 20.95 -47.54
C ALA A 21 -4.86 20.93 -46.90
N ALA A 22 -4.73 20.21 -45.77
CA ALA A 22 -3.57 19.50 -45.19
C ALA A 22 -2.20 20.23 -45.06
N CYS A 23 -1.49 20.20 -43.92
CA CYS A 23 -1.20 19.05 -43.07
C CYS A 23 -1.50 19.30 -41.59
N ALA A 24 -2.14 18.30 -40.97
CA ALA A 24 -2.11 18.12 -39.54
C ALA A 24 -0.66 17.93 -39.09
N SER A 25 -0.19 18.78 -38.19
CA SER A 25 0.96 18.48 -37.35
C SER A 25 0.40 18.24 -35.96
N THR A 26 0.15 16.96 -35.67
CA THR A 26 -0.05 16.49 -34.31
C THR A 26 1.24 16.80 -33.58
N LYS A 27 1.23 17.81 -32.71
CA LYS A 27 2.09 17.74 -31.55
C LYS A 27 1.50 16.63 -30.69
N ASP A 28 1.88 15.40 -31.01
CA ASP A 28 2.01 14.37 -30.01
C ASP A 28 2.94 14.96 -28.95
N GLU A 29 2.36 15.54 -27.90
CA GLU A 29 2.98 15.41 -26.59
C GLU A 29 3.12 13.90 -26.41
N ALA A 30 4.34 13.41 -26.68
CA ALA A 30 4.70 12.04 -26.45
C ALA A 30 4.17 11.71 -25.05
N ALA A 31 3.26 10.73 -24.97
CA ALA A 31 2.81 10.20 -23.71
C ALA A 31 4.05 10.00 -22.85
N PRO A 32 4.07 10.50 -21.60
CA PRO A 32 5.29 10.47 -20.80
C PRO A 32 5.77 9.02 -20.75
N ALA A 33 6.99 8.76 -21.26
CA ALA A 33 7.61 7.44 -21.46
C ALA A 33 7.24 6.41 -20.37
N PRO A 34 7.02 5.12 -20.66
CA PRO A 34 6.63 4.15 -19.62
C PRO A 34 7.59 4.23 -18.42
N CYS A 35 7.05 4.24 -17.20
CA CYS A 35 7.91 4.33 -16.03
C CYS A 35 8.83 3.11 -15.99
N THR A 36 10.09 3.37 -15.72
CA THR A 36 11.15 2.37 -15.56
C THR A 36 11.13 1.90 -14.11
N ASN A 37 11.41 0.63 -13.84
CA ASN A 37 11.31 0.00 -12.52
C ASN A 37 12.42 0.42 -11.54
N ASP A 38 12.87 1.67 -11.62
CA ASP A 38 13.87 2.31 -10.77
C ASP A 38 13.26 3.45 -9.96
N LEU A 39 13.88 3.71 -8.80
CA LEU A 39 13.38 4.73 -7.89
C LEU A 39 13.40 6.16 -8.48
N PRO A 40 14.43 6.64 -9.20
CA PRO A 40 14.38 7.94 -9.86
C PRO A 40 13.16 8.15 -10.75
N SER A 41 12.79 7.14 -11.54
CA SER A 41 11.61 7.17 -12.40
C SER A 41 10.30 7.23 -11.61
N ILE A 42 10.18 6.42 -10.56
CA ILE A 42 9.05 6.42 -9.63
C ILE A 42 8.96 7.72 -8.84
N GLN A 43 10.10 8.29 -8.46
CA GLN A 43 10.22 9.53 -7.72
C GLN A 43 9.70 10.70 -8.56
N ALA A 44 10.16 10.82 -9.81
CA ALA A 44 9.77 11.90 -10.70
C ALA A 44 8.29 11.83 -11.12
N ARG A 45 7.71 10.62 -11.20
CA ARG A 45 6.37 10.41 -11.79
C ARG A 45 5.26 10.17 -10.79
N ILE A 46 5.60 9.60 -9.63
CA ILE A 46 4.62 9.13 -8.66
C ILE A 46 4.88 9.77 -7.30
N LEU A 47 6.03 9.49 -6.66
CA LEU A 47 6.24 9.90 -5.27
C LEU A 47 6.31 11.43 -5.13
N GLY A 48 7.04 12.12 -5.98
CA GLY A 48 7.09 13.59 -6.01
C GLY A 48 5.73 14.23 -6.30
N PRO A 49 5.16 14.05 -7.50
CA PRO A 49 3.97 14.80 -7.93
C PRO A 49 2.66 14.34 -7.30
N LYS A 50 2.60 13.14 -6.69
CA LYS A 50 1.34 12.58 -6.16
C LYS A 50 1.39 12.23 -4.68
N CYS A 51 2.57 12.09 -4.08
CA CYS A 51 2.69 11.69 -2.67
C CYS A 51 3.39 12.74 -1.81
N ALA A 52 4.38 13.47 -2.34
CA ALA A 52 5.17 14.51 -1.69
C ALA A 52 4.76 15.92 -2.19
N THR A 53 3.45 16.20 -2.11
CA THR A 53 2.86 17.47 -2.55
C THR A 53 2.59 18.37 -1.35
N GLY A 54 2.54 19.70 -1.56
CA GLY A 54 2.34 20.70 -0.52
C GLY A 54 1.23 20.33 0.47
N GLY A 55 1.61 19.76 1.62
CA GLY A 55 0.67 19.28 2.65
C GLY A 55 0.61 17.76 2.87
N CYS A 56 1.32 16.94 2.09
CA CYS A 56 1.32 15.47 2.17
C CYS A 56 2.73 14.92 1.87
N HIS A 57 3.28 14.14 2.80
CA HIS A 57 4.61 13.50 2.79
C HIS A 57 5.78 14.31 2.20
N ASP A 58 5.76 15.63 2.33
CA ASP A 58 6.86 16.51 1.94
C ASP A 58 7.67 16.97 3.18
N GLU A 59 8.72 17.77 2.97
CA GLU A 59 9.54 18.28 4.08
C GLU A 59 8.77 19.18 5.06
N SER A 60 7.74 19.87 4.58
CA SER A 60 6.88 20.79 5.33
C SER A 60 5.67 20.10 5.99
N ALA A 61 5.26 18.94 5.49
CA ALA A 61 4.09 18.19 5.93
C ALA A 61 4.38 16.68 5.96
N ARG A 62 5.00 16.24 7.06
CA ARG A 62 5.41 14.85 7.30
C ARG A 62 4.24 13.99 7.78
N ALA A 63 3.30 13.71 6.91
CA ALA A 63 2.18 12.83 7.23
C ALA A 63 2.69 11.46 7.73
N ALA A 64 2.26 11.04 8.92
CA ALA A 64 2.75 9.85 9.61
C ALA A 64 4.30 9.74 9.66
N THR A 65 4.97 10.89 9.86
CA THR A 65 6.43 11.07 9.92
C THR A 65 7.22 10.62 8.67
N LEU A 66 6.51 10.31 7.58
CA LEU A 66 7.09 9.85 6.32
C LEU A 66 7.32 11.04 5.38
N VAL A 67 8.52 11.11 4.78
CA VAL A 67 8.89 12.10 3.76
C VAL A 67 9.30 11.40 2.47
N LEU A 68 8.66 11.78 1.37
CA LEU A 68 8.80 11.17 0.05
C LEU A 68 9.34 12.15 -1.00
N THR A 69 9.99 13.22 -0.55
CA THR A 69 10.74 14.13 -1.44
C THR A 69 11.93 13.40 -2.07
N GLU A 70 12.39 13.94 -3.20
CA GLU A 70 13.54 13.38 -3.92
C GLU A 70 14.77 13.27 -3.01
N GLY A 71 15.46 12.12 -3.10
CA GLY A 71 16.61 11.80 -2.23
C GLY A 71 16.26 11.23 -0.85
N ARG A 72 14.99 11.24 -0.43
CA ARG A 72 14.53 10.71 0.89
C ARG A 72 13.71 9.42 0.79
N SER A 73 12.95 9.26 -0.29
CA SER A 73 11.96 8.17 -0.42
C SER A 73 12.49 6.76 -0.20
N GLU A 74 13.70 6.44 -0.66
CA GLU A 74 14.26 5.08 -0.49
C GLU A 74 14.47 4.76 0.99
N ALA A 75 15.18 5.65 1.70
CA ALA A 75 15.51 5.54 3.12
C ALA A 75 14.28 5.50 4.02
N GLU A 76 13.19 6.06 3.53
CA GLU A 76 11.91 6.20 4.21
C GLU A 76 10.96 5.04 3.90
N LEU A 77 11.14 4.33 2.80
CA LEU A 77 10.26 3.23 2.38
C LEU A 77 10.89 1.85 2.56
N VAL A 78 12.12 1.63 2.13
CA VAL A 78 12.72 0.29 2.03
C VAL A 78 13.15 -0.23 3.40
N GLY A 79 12.63 -1.39 3.80
CA GLY A 79 12.96 -2.06 5.07
C GLY A 79 12.49 -1.33 6.34
N ARG A 80 11.75 -0.22 6.20
CA ARG A 80 11.25 0.58 7.32
C ARG A 80 9.98 0.00 7.90
N ALA A 81 9.87 -0.12 9.22
CA ALA A 81 8.60 -0.46 9.84
C ALA A 81 7.51 0.54 9.43
N ALA A 82 6.33 0.04 9.08
CA ALA A 82 5.26 0.89 8.58
C ALA A 82 4.69 1.86 9.61
N GLY A 83 4.94 1.63 10.90
CA GLY A 83 4.59 2.49 12.05
C GLY A 83 3.09 2.59 12.32
N THR A 84 2.30 2.66 11.25
CA THR A 84 0.84 2.63 11.22
C THR A 84 0.28 1.23 11.03
N CYS A 85 1.14 0.25 10.70
CA CYS A 85 0.80 -1.12 10.29
C CYS A 85 1.85 -2.12 10.78
N ASP A 86 1.42 -3.36 10.99
CA ASP A 86 2.35 -4.49 11.08
C ASP A 86 3.01 -4.75 9.73
N GLY A 87 4.33 -4.95 9.76
CA GLY A 87 5.19 -5.15 8.60
C GLY A 87 6.01 -3.91 8.22
N VAL A 88 6.69 -4.01 7.07
CA VAL A 88 7.57 -2.96 6.54
C VAL A 88 6.92 -2.21 5.39
N ARG A 89 7.17 -0.89 5.29
CA ARG A 89 6.68 0.02 4.25
C ARG A 89 6.98 -0.56 2.87
N VAL A 90 8.21 -0.94 2.60
CA VAL A 90 8.59 -1.76 1.43
C VAL A 90 9.42 -2.94 1.90
N SER A 91 8.95 -4.14 1.61
CA SER A 91 9.68 -5.39 1.77
C SER A 91 10.42 -5.67 0.46
N PRO A 92 11.77 -5.59 0.43
CA PRO A 92 12.53 -5.83 -0.79
C PRO A 92 12.21 -7.18 -1.43
N GLY A 93 12.03 -7.21 -2.75
CA GLY A 93 11.67 -8.41 -3.52
C GLY A 93 10.24 -8.92 -3.31
N SER A 94 9.48 -8.33 -2.37
CA SER A 94 8.19 -8.86 -1.92
C SER A 94 7.11 -7.76 -1.94
N PRO A 95 6.56 -7.43 -3.11
CA PRO A 95 5.50 -6.43 -3.22
C PRO A 95 4.24 -6.82 -2.43
N ASP A 96 3.88 -8.10 -2.38
CA ASP A 96 2.65 -8.58 -1.73
C ASP A 96 2.69 -8.41 -0.20
N THR A 97 3.88 -8.40 0.40
CA THR A 97 4.08 -8.17 1.84
C THR A 97 4.45 -6.73 2.17
N SER A 98 4.61 -5.88 1.15
CA SER A 98 4.96 -4.47 1.30
C SER A 98 3.75 -3.63 1.68
N VAL A 99 3.84 -2.93 2.82
CA VAL A 99 2.75 -2.07 3.30
C VAL A 99 2.43 -0.93 2.33
N LEU A 100 3.40 -0.46 1.55
CA LEU A 100 3.22 0.54 0.49
C LEU A 100 2.25 0.03 -0.58
N VAL A 101 2.45 -1.17 -1.12
CA VAL A 101 1.56 -1.76 -2.15
C VAL A 101 0.15 -1.92 -1.61
N ARG A 102 0.03 -2.38 -0.36
CA ARG A 102 -1.23 -2.49 0.37
C ARG A 102 -1.90 -1.11 0.53
N LYS A 103 -1.18 -0.10 1.01
CA LYS A 103 -1.70 1.29 1.15
C LYS A 103 -2.11 1.94 -0.17
N LEU A 104 -1.51 1.57 -1.30
CA LEU A 104 -1.87 2.08 -2.62
C LEU A 104 -3.04 1.34 -3.27
N SER A 105 -3.33 0.11 -2.81
CA SER A 105 -4.30 -0.79 -3.43
C SER A 105 -5.60 -0.94 -2.65
N ASP A 106 -5.53 -1.21 -1.34
CA ASP A 106 -6.70 -1.58 -0.53
C ASP A 106 -6.78 -0.82 0.81
N GLY A 107 -5.75 -0.04 1.19
CA GLY A 107 -5.76 0.65 2.48
C GLY A 107 -5.96 -0.31 3.66
N ALA A 108 -5.63 -1.59 3.53
CA ALA A 108 -5.83 -2.59 4.59
C ALA A 108 -5.00 -2.30 5.85
N CYS A 109 -4.19 -1.25 5.79
CA CYS A 109 -3.72 -0.56 6.97
C CYS A 109 -3.68 0.97 6.80
N GLY A 110 -4.64 1.66 7.41
CA GLY A 110 -4.82 3.11 7.36
C GLY A 110 -5.46 3.59 6.05
N ALA A 111 -5.63 4.90 5.88
CA ALA A 111 -6.26 5.42 4.67
C ALA A 111 -5.45 5.13 3.40
N ARG A 112 -6.16 4.80 2.30
CA ARG A 112 -5.56 4.57 0.98
C ARG A 112 -4.87 5.84 0.50
N MET A 113 -3.60 5.71 0.14
CA MET A 113 -2.80 6.82 -0.40
C MET A 113 -2.85 6.85 -1.94
N PRO A 114 -2.80 8.04 -2.57
CA PRO A 114 -2.71 9.37 -1.95
C PRO A 114 -4.07 9.89 -1.46
N LEU A 115 -4.08 10.54 -0.28
CA LEU A 115 -5.29 11.08 0.35
C LEU A 115 -5.83 12.31 -0.40
N GLY A 116 -7.14 12.35 -0.66
CA GLY A 116 -7.79 13.49 -1.31
C GLY A 116 -7.41 13.71 -2.78
N LEU A 117 -6.63 12.80 -3.38
CA LEU A 117 -6.24 12.81 -4.79
C LEU A 117 -6.81 11.60 -5.53
N ALA A 118 -6.83 11.69 -6.86
CA ALA A 118 -7.21 10.58 -7.72
C ALA A 118 -6.31 9.35 -7.47
N GLU A 119 -6.93 8.17 -7.55
CA GLU A 119 -6.22 6.91 -7.45
C GLU A 119 -5.11 6.78 -8.49
N LEU A 120 -3.97 6.20 -8.08
CA LEU A 120 -2.93 5.81 -9.02
C LEU A 120 -3.49 4.84 -10.04
N SER A 121 -3.20 5.08 -11.30
CA SER A 121 -3.59 4.19 -12.39
C SER A 121 -2.99 2.79 -12.21
N PRO A 122 -3.59 1.75 -12.81
CA PRO A 122 -3.03 0.40 -12.77
C PRO A 122 -1.57 0.33 -13.24
N ALA A 123 -1.19 1.16 -14.22
CA ALA A 123 0.18 1.25 -14.71
C ALA A 123 1.16 1.85 -13.68
N GLU A 124 0.74 2.87 -12.94
CA GLU A 124 1.56 3.47 -11.88
C GLU A 124 1.74 2.52 -10.68
N LYS A 125 0.70 1.76 -10.33
CA LYS A 125 0.79 0.72 -9.30
C LYS A 125 1.68 -0.43 -9.73
N ALA A 126 1.58 -0.86 -10.99
CA ALA A 126 2.46 -1.88 -11.56
C ALA A 126 3.93 -1.43 -11.51
N CYS A 127 4.19 -0.15 -11.80
CA CYS A 127 5.52 0.43 -11.67
C CYS A 127 6.13 0.30 -10.27
N ILE A 128 5.37 0.67 -9.24
CA ILE A 128 5.82 0.53 -7.85
C ILE A 128 6.02 -0.94 -7.48
N THR A 129 5.13 -1.82 -7.92
CA THR A 129 5.21 -3.26 -7.67
C THR A 129 6.45 -3.89 -8.30
N GLU A 130 6.76 -3.52 -9.55
CA GLU A 130 7.92 -4.02 -10.28
C GLU A 130 9.25 -3.46 -9.74
N TRP A 131 9.27 -2.20 -9.28
CA TRP A 131 10.42 -1.68 -8.54
C TRP A 131 10.68 -2.45 -7.25
N ILE A 132 9.64 -2.68 -6.44
CA ILE A 132 9.78 -3.44 -5.20
C ILE A 132 10.26 -4.86 -5.47
N ARG A 133 9.73 -5.51 -6.51
CA ARG A 133 10.15 -6.85 -6.95
C ARG A 133 11.62 -6.86 -7.41
N ALA A 134 12.12 -5.77 -7.98
CA ALA A 134 13.51 -5.63 -8.42
C ALA A 134 14.49 -5.31 -7.28
N LEU A 135 14.01 -4.95 -6.07
CA LEU A 135 14.88 -4.74 -4.91
C LEU A 135 15.45 -6.08 -4.41
N PRO A 136 16.74 -6.11 -3.99
CA PRO A 136 17.35 -7.33 -3.45
C PRO A 136 16.66 -7.74 -2.14
N PRO A 137 16.17 -8.99 -1.98
CA PRO A 137 15.43 -9.42 -0.80
C PRO A 137 16.27 -9.24 0.47
N ALA A 138 15.62 -8.83 1.56
CA ALA A 138 16.28 -8.73 2.86
C ALA A 138 16.72 -10.13 3.31
N PRO A 139 17.95 -10.32 3.83
CA PRO A 139 18.35 -11.61 4.38
C PRO A 139 17.48 -11.94 5.59
N ASP A 140 16.94 -13.17 5.62
CA ASP A 140 16.06 -13.65 6.67
C ASP A 140 16.71 -13.49 8.06
N ALA A 141 15.98 -12.88 8.99
CA ALA A 141 16.37 -12.79 10.39
C ALA A 141 16.24 -14.17 11.07
N GLY A 142 17.24 -15.01 10.84
CA GLY A 142 17.61 -16.13 11.70
C GLY A 142 16.74 -17.38 11.60
N LYS A 143 17.15 -18.31 10.74
CA LYS A 143 17.55 -19.68 11.14
C LYS A 143 18.75 -20.08 10.30
N ASP A 144 19.71 -20.74 10.92
CA ASP A 144 20.91 -21.34 10.32
C ASP A 144 22.16 -20.46 10.33
N ALA A 145 22.65 -20.16 11.54
CA ALA A 145 24.06 -19.84 11.74
C ALA A 145 24.84 -21.15 11.98
N ALA A 146 25.45 -21.69 10.92
CA ALA A 146 26.82 -22.23 10.95
C ALA A 146 27.21 -22.87 9.60
N ALA A 147 28.37 -22.43 9.11
CA ALA A 147 29.19 -22.99 8.04
C ALA A 147 28.77 -22.68 6.58
N ASP A 148 29.56 -21.77 5.98
CA ASP A 148 29.75 -21.56 4.54
C ASP A 148 28.56 -20.99 3.75
N VAL A 149 28.09 -19.82 4.18
CA VAL A 149 27.34 -18.92 3.28
C VAL A 149 28.31 -17.85 2.80
N ASP A 150 28.57 -17.82 1.50
CA ASP A 150 29.28 -16.72 0.85
C ASP A 150 28.58 -15.40 1.22
N CYS A 151 29.26 -14.62 2.04
CA CYS A 151 28.75 -13.42 2.69
C CYS A 151 28.59 -12.24 1.72
N GLY A 152 28.93 -12.41 0.45
CA GLY A 152 28.92 -11.32 -0.52
C GLY A 152 29.87 -10.19 -0.12
N ASP A 153 29.67 -9.01 -0.71
CA ASP A 153 30.60 -7.89 -0.58
C ASP A 153 30.48 -7.16 0.77
N THR A 154 31.46 -7.31 1.66
CA THR A 154 31.48 -6.58 2.94
C THR A 154 32.01 -5.15 2.85
N THR A 155 32.46 -4.69 1.69
CA THR A 155 33.05 -3.36 1.53
C THR A 155 32.04 -2.31 1.08
N SER A 156 31.03 -2.71 0.31
CA SER A 156 30.00 -1.80 -0.21
C SER A 156 28.55 -2.28 -0.03
N SER A 157 28.33 -3.50 0.45
CA SER A 157 26.97 -3.97 0.74
C SER A 157 26.43 -3.31 2.01
N THR A 158 25.29 -2.64 1.88
CA THR A 158 24.51 -2.15 3.01
C THR A 158 23.90 -3.27 3.85
N ALA A 159 23.95 -4.54 3.41
CA ALA A 159 23.49 -5.69 4.18
C ALA A 159 24.60 -6.41 4.97
N ASN A 160 25.87 -6.24 4.56
CA ASN A 160 27.03 -6.96 5.11
C ASN A 160 28.22 -6.03 5.41
N CYS A 161 27.94 -4.78 5.79
CA CYS A 161 28.93 -3.72 5.79
C CYS A 161 30.02 -3.93 6.85
N GLY A 162 31.24 -4.22 6.44
CA GLY A 162 32.38 -4.53 7.32
C GLY A 162 32.41 -5.98 7.80
N THR A 163 31.26 -6.54 8.17
CA THR A 163 31.09 -7.94 8.57
C THR A 163 29.74 -8.49 8.13
N CYS A 164 29.64 -9.83 8.04
CA CYS A 164 28.41 -10.52 7.64
C CYS A 164 27.23 -10.19 8.54
N GLY A 165 26.09 -9.84 7.93
CA GLY A 165 24.88 -9.45 8.63
C GLY A 165 24.96 -8.07 9.31
N ASN A 166 26.02 -7.29 9.10
CA ASN A 166 26.06 -5.92 9.57
C ASN A 166 25.28 -5.01 8.60
N VAL A 167 23.96 -5.02 8.77
CA VAL A 167 23.03 -4.22 7.97
C VAL A 167 23.12 -2.75 8.39
N CYS A 168 23.38 -1.87 7.44
CA CYS A 168 23.41 -0.43 7.67
C CYS A 168 22.03 0.11 8.03
N PRO A 169 21.95 1.13 8.91
CA PRO A 169 20.74 1.89 9.15
C PRO A 169 20.07 2.27 7.84
N PRO A 170 18.75 2.13 7.67
CA PRO A 170 18.16 2.44 6.38
C PRO A 170 18.42 3.92 6.00
N GLY A 171 18.74 4.14 4.73
CA GLY A 171 19.25 5.41 4.21
C GLY A 171 20.76 5.58 4.29
N ALA A 172 21.49 4.81 5.10
CA ALA A 172 22.95 4.82 5.11
C ALA A 172 23.53 4.04 3.91
N THR A 173 24.67 4.49 3.41
CA THR A 173 25.48 3.77 2.43
C THR A 173 26.60 3.00 3.12
N CYS A 174 27.04 1.90 2.52
CA CYS A 174 28.24 1.21 2.98
C CYS A 174 29.42 1.64 2.11
N SER A 175 30.47 2.20 2.73
CA SER A 175 31.70 2.53 2.03
C SER A 175 32.89 2.07 2.84
N SER A 176 33.75 1.25 2.21
CA SER A 176 34.92 0.63 2.85
C SER A 176 34.58 -0.12 4.13
N GLY A 177 33.45 -0.82 4.14
CA GLY A 177 32.98 -1.61 5.28
C GLY A 177 32.49 -0.78 6.47
N LYS A 178 32.13 0.49 6.24
CA LYS A 178 31.52 1.36 7.26
C LYS A 178 30.20 1.94 6.76
N CYS A 179 29.17 1.84 7.59
CA CYS A 179 27.90 2.49 7.34
C CYS A 179 28.04 4.00 7.56
N ALA A 180 27.66 4.78 6.56
CA ALA A 180 27.67 6.23 6.59
C ALA A 180 26.28 6.77 6.24
N CYS A 181 25.73 7.65 7.06
CA CYS A 181 24.50 8.35 6.70
C CYS A 181 24.77 9.35 5.56
N PRO A 182 23.76 9.65 4.72
CA PRO A 182 23.85 10.72 3.73
C PRO A 182 24.17 12.06 4.39
N ASP A 183 24.77 12.96 3.63
CA ASP A 183 25.15 14.28 4.10
C ASP A 183 23.95 15.01 4.75
N GLY A 184 24.17 15.56 5.94
CA GLY A 184 23.14 16.24 6.73
C GLY A 184 22.35 15.35 7.68
N LEU A 185 22.51 14.02 7.63
CA LEU A 185 21.87 13.09 8.58
C LEU A 185 22.88 12.51 9.58
N THR A 186 22.46 12.39 10.84
CA THR A 186 23.27 11.79 11.91
C THR A 186 22.86 10.34 12.13
N ALA A 187 23.84 9.44 12.28
CA ALA A 187 23.58 8.04 12.65
C ALA A 187 23.14 7.96 14.12
N CYS A 188 21.85 7.70 14.35
CA CYS A 188 21.23 7.55 15.66
C CYS A 188 20.82 6.09 15.89
N GLY A 189 21.82 5.24 16.15
CA GLY A 189 21.62 3.79 16.24
C GLY A 189 21.22 3.21 14.90
N ALA A 190 20.02 2.61 14.81
CA ALA A 190 19.51 1.97 13.59
C ALA A 190 18.89 2.94 12.57
N LEU A 191 18.99 4.25 12.77
CA LEU A 191 18.34 5.27 11.93
C LEU A 191 19.31 6.40 11.56
N CYS A 192 19.25 6.86 10.32
CA CYS A 192 19.77 8.17 9.94
C CYS A 192 18.70 9.22 10.24
N VAL A 193 18.99 10.16 11.14
CA VAL A 193 18.03 11.17 11.60
C VAL A 193 18.56 12.57 11.28
N ASP A 194 17.69 13.42 10.75
CA ASP A 194 17.97 14.85 10.63
C ASP A 194 17.86 15.49 12.00
N THR A 195 19.01 15.66 12.67
CA THR A 195 19.08 16.25 14.00
C THR A 195 18.83 17.75 13.98
N THR A 196 18.70 18.39 12.81
CA THR A 196 18.43 19.83 12.70
C THR A 196 16.94 20.18 12.76
N SER A 197 16.07 19.21 12.44
CA SER A 197 14.61 19.42 12.35
C SER A 197 13.78 18.39 13.12
N ASN A 198 14.35 17.25 13.51
CA ASN A 198 13.63 16.23 14.25
C ASN A 198 13.49 16.61 15.74
N ALA A 199 12.26 16.81 16.20
CA ALA A 199 11.95 17.13 17.59
C ALA A 199 12.33 16.02 18.59
N GLU A 200 12.50 14.76 18.17
CA GLU A 200 12.88 13.62 19.02
C GLU A 200 14.40 13.40 19.07
N SER A 201 15.16 14.08 18.21
CA SER A 201 16.62 13.97 18.13
C SER A 201 17.25 15.32 17.74
N CYS A 202 16.88 16.39 18.44
CA CYS A 202 17.24 17.75 18.09
C CYS A 202 18.64 18.13 18.59
N GLY A 203 19.58 18.30 17.66
CA GLY A 203 21.00 18.62 17.87
C GLY A 203 21.87 17.41 18.24
N ALA A 204 21.26 16.31 18.69
CA ALA A 204 21.93 15.04 18.94
C ALA A 204 20.90 13.90 18.95
N CYS A 205 21.37 12.67 18.72
CA CYS A 205 20.54 11.47 18.77
C CYS A 205 19.84 11.31 20.13
N GLY A 206 18.53 11.08 20.12
CA GLY A 206 17.72 10.91 21.34
C GLY A 206 17.52 12.18 22.17
N LYS A 207 18.00 13.34 21.70
CA LYS A 207 17.77 14.63 22.37
C LYS A 207 16.39 15.18 21.98
N ALA A 208 15.35 14.61 22.59
CA ALA A 208 13.99 15.08 22.37
C ALA A 208 13.76 16.48 22.96
N CYS A 209 13.05 17.33 22.22
CA CYS A 209 12.58 18.63 22.69
C CYS A 209 11.46 18.43 23.72
N ALA A 210 11.42 19.32 24.71
CA ALA A 210 10.35 19.31 25.71
C ALA A 210 8.99 19.59 25.06
N LYS A 211 7.91 19.12 25.70
CA LYS A 211 6.53 19.28 25.21
C LYS A 211 6.25 20.75 24.86
N GLY A 212 5.83 20.98 23.62
CA GLY A 212 5.52 22.32 23.08
C GLY A 212 6.68 23.03 22.36
N ALA A 213 7.91 22.50 22.40
CA ALA A 213 9.04 23.01 21.62
C ALA A 213 9.16 22.30 20.25
N ARG A 214 9.73 23.00 19.27
CA ARG A 214 10.07 22.46 17.94
C ARG A 214 11.58 22.49 17.71
N CYS A 215 12.09 21.60 16.87
CA CYS A 215 13.50 21.62 16.49
C CYS A 215 13.71 22.54 15.29
N VAL A 216 14.58 23.53 15.44
CA VAL A 216 14.97 24.46 14.37
C VAL A 216 16.49 24.58 14.38
N ALA A 217 17.13 24.19 13.27
CA ALA A 217 18.58 24.20 13.12
C ALA A 217 19.34 23.49 14.27
N GLY A 218 18.76 22.41 14.81
CA GLY A 218 19.35 21.60 15.88
C GLY A 218 19.17 22.16 17.28
N ALA A 219 18.42 23.26 17.42
CA ALA A 219 18.02 23.82 18.70
C ALA A 219 16.51 23.63 18.95
N CYS A 220 16.16 23.23 20.17
CA CYS A 220 14.78 23.23 20.60
C CYS A 220 14.35 24.67 20.88
N VAL A 221 13.40 25.16 20.10
CA VAL A 221 12.85 26.52 20.23
C VAL A 221 11.37 26.44 20.56
N CYS A 222 10.90 27.30 21.46
CA CYS A 222 9.47 27.46 21.67
C CYS A 222 8.86 28.24 20.49
N PRO A 223 7.65 27.89 20.05
CA PRO A 223 6.93 28.72 19.09
C PRO A 223 6.88 30.16 19.62
N ASP A 224 7.40 31.07 18.80
CA ASP A 224 7.42 32.52 19.00
C ASP A 224 8.56 33.09 19.86
N GLY A 225 9.70 32.44 20.07
CA GLY A 225 10.79 32.88 20.97
C GLY A 225 11.51 34.25 20.77
N SER A 226 10.84 35.34 20.40
CA SER A 226 11.35 36.72 20.55
C SER A 226 10.83 37.38 21.84
N ASP A 227 11.58 38.36 22.34
CA ASP A 227 11.19 39.15 23.51
C ASP A 227 9.78 39.73 23.33
N GLY A 228 8.86 39.37 24.25
CA GLY A 228 7.46 39.79 24.22
C GLY A 228 6.46 38.76 23.69
N ALA A 229 6.90 37.60 23.23
CA ALA A 229 6.02 36.55 22.75
C ALA A 229 5.25 35.80 23.85
N PRO A 230 4.09 35.21 23.53
CA PRO A 230 3.26 34.52 24.53
C PRO A 230 3.93 33.28 25.13
N MET A 231 4.85 32.61 24.43
CA MET A 231 5.51 31.37 24.91
C MET A 231 7.01 31.57 25.14
N ALA A 232 7.56 31.06 26.25
CA ALA A 232 9.02 31.03 26.48
C ALA A 232 9.49 29.71 27.13
N ALA A 233 10.78 29.41 26.94
CA ALA A 233 11.42 28.25 27.56
C ALA A 233 11.72 28.54 29.04
N CYS A 234 10.89 28.02 29.94
CA CYS A 234 10.98 28.28 31.37
C CYS A 234 11.18 26.99 32.18
N GLY A 235 11.97 27.08 33.26
CA GLY A 235 12.10 26.03 34.28
C GLY A 235 13.12 24.93 33.99
N ALA A 236 13.24 24.00 34.95
CA ALA A 236 14.02 22.77 34.88
C ALA A 236 13.08 21.56 34.64
N PRO A 237 13.42 20.62 33.73
CA PRO A 237 14.61 20.65 32.90
C PRO A 237 14.55 21.80 31.88
N PRO A 238 15.72 22.38 31.51
CA PRO A 238 15.80 23.51 30.58
C PRO A 238 15.07 23.17 29.28
N GLY A 239 14.17 24.06 28.84
CA GLY A 239 13.52 23.96 27.54
C GLY A 239 12.01 23.68 27.55
N LYS A 240 11.35 23.52 28.71
CA LYS A 240 9.87 23.42 28.74
C LYS A 240 9.25 24.75 28.30
N CYS A 241 8.45 24.72 27.24
CA CYS A 241 7.67 25.88 26.84
C CYS A 241 6.55 26.16 27.85
N SER A 242 6.45 27.41 28.27
CA SER A 242 5.45 27.90 29.21
C SER A 242 4.84 29.19 28.64
N ASP A 243 3.53 29.33 28.78
CA ASP A 243 2.77 30.48 28.29
C ASP A 243 2.88 31.63 29.30
N LEU A 244 3.67 32.64 28.97
CA LEU A 244 3.91 33.82 29.80
C LEU A 244 2.67 34.71 29.95
N THR A 245 1.59 34.48 29.20
CA THR A 245 0.37 35.28 29.30
C THR A 245 -0.61 34.75 30.34
N SER A 246 -0.47 33.48 30.72
CA SER A 246 -1.42 32.78 31.56
C SER A 246 -0.77 31.91 32.65
N ASP A 247 0.49 31.49 32.52
CA ASP A 247 1.19 30.68 33.52
C ASP A 247 1.54 31.52 34.77
N GLY A 248 0.87 31.24 35.88
CA GLY A 248 1.08 31.94 37.16
C GLY A 248 2.46 31.73 37.79
N ALA A 249 3.25 30.75 37.36
CA ALA A 249 4.64 30.56 37.79
C ALA A 249 5.67 31.26 36.88
N ASN A 250 5.24 31.70 35.69
CA ASN A 250 6.09 32.29 34.66
C ASN A 250 5.43 33.52 34.02
N CYS A 251 4.73 34.35 34.80
CA CYS A 251 3.91 35.42 34.26
C CYS A 251 4.74 36.57 33.70
N GLY A 252 4.62 36.83 32.40
CA GLY A 252 5.36 37.87 31.67
C GLY A 252 6.82 37.52 31.38
N THR A 253 7.52 36.92 32.34
CA THR A 253 8.89 36.39 32.19
C THR A 253 9.05 35.09 32.98
N CYS A 254 9.99 34.22 32.57
CA CYS A 254 10.25 32.96 33.25
C CYS A 254 10.62 33.17 34.74
N GLY A 255 10.02 32.38 35.62
CA GLY A 255 10.23 32.44 37.07
C GLY A 255 9.43 33.53 37.80
N THR A 256 8.73 34.42 37.08
CA THR A 256 7.86 35.42 37.71
C THR A 256 6.58 34.75 38.21
N THR A 257 6.56 34.48 39.52
CA THR A 257 5.41 33.84 40.18
C THR A 257 4.45 34.89 40.74
N CYS A 258 3.18 34.80 40.36
CA CYS A 258 2.11 35.64 40.91
C CYS A 258 1.74 35.19 42.33
N THR A 259 1.87 36.09 43.31
CA THR A 259 1.67 35.79 44.74
C THR A 259 0.98 36.94 45.48
N GLY A 260 0.49 36.68 46.70
CA GLY A 260 -0.08 37.71 47.56
C GLY A 260 -1.37 38.33 47.01
N ALA A 261 -1.41 39.66 46.93
CA ALA A 261 -2.58 40.43 46.48
C ALA A 261 -2.85 40.32 44.96
N THR A 262 -1.91 39.77 44.20
CA THR A 262 -2.03 39.55 42.75
C THR A 262 -1.68 38.10 42.38
N PRO A 263 -2.51 37.11 42.76
CA PRO A 263 -2.15 35.69 42.67
C PRO A 263 -2.34 35.06 41.28
N VAL A 264 -2.87 35.77 40.28
CA VAL A 264 -3.18 35.20 38.96
C VAL A 264 -2.46 35.92 37.81
N CYS A 265 -2.11 35.18 36.75
CA CYS A 265 -1.51 35.75 35.55
C CYS A 265 -2.54 36.06 34.46
N ILE A 266 -2.55 37.30 33.95
CA ILE A 266 -3.38 37.74 32.83
C ILE A 266 -2.59 38.67 31.91
N GLY A 267 -2.46 38.30 30.63
CA GLY A 267 -1.87 39.17 29.61
C GLY A 267 -0.45 39.64 29.95
N LYS A 268 0.36 38.75 30.57
CA LYS A 268 1.74 38.99 31.07
C LYS A 268 1.87 39.78 32.38
N GLY A 269 0.77 40.14 33.03
CA GLY A 269 0.78 40.83 34.32
C GLY A 269 0.12 40.00 35.43
N CYS A 270 0.66 40.07 36.64
CA CYS A 270 -0.02 39.53 37.81
C CYS A 270 -1.17 40.44 38.23
N ALA A 271 -2.36 39.86 38.45
CA ALA A 271 -3.58 40.57 38.81
C ALA A 271 -4.26 39.93 40.03
N ALA A 272 -5.15 40.69 40.68
CA ALA A 272 -5.91 40.23 41.85
C ALA A 272 -7.02 39.22 41.49
N SER A 273 -7.50 39.22 40.25
CA SER A 273 -8.54 38.31 39.74
C SER A 273 -8.47 38.19 38.22
N CYS A 274 -9.14 37.19 37.65
CA CYS A 274 -9.19 36.94 36.20
C CYS A 274 -10.19 37.82 35.43
N GLY A 275 -10.91 38.72 36.10
CA GLY A 275 -11.95 39.53 35.47
C GLY A 275 -13.03 38.66 34.81
N ALA A 276 -13.18 38.77 33.50
CA ALA A 276 -14.15 38.00 32.71
C ALA A 276 -13.66 36.59 32.32
N LEU A 277 -12.39 36.27 32.54
CA LEU A 277 -11.81 34.96 32.25
C LEU A 277 -12.01 33.99 33.43
N THR A 278 -11.95 32.69 33.15
CA THR A 278 -12.09 31.65 34.17
C THR A 278 -10.75 31.43 34.87
N GLN A 279 -10.74 31.41 36.20
CA GLN A 279 -9.56 31.08 36.98
C GLN A 279 -9.36 29.56 37.04
N CYS A 280 -8.25 29.08 36.47
CA CYS A 280 -7.81 27.69 36.53
C CYS A 280 -6.50 27.60 37.31
N GLY A 281 -6.60 27.46 38.63
CA GLY A 281 -5.45 27.56 39.53
C GLY A 281 -4.92 29.00 39.60
N SER A 282 -3.66 29.20 39.25
CA SER A 282 -3.01 30.52 39.16
C SER A 282 -3.10 31.15 37.75
N SER A 283 -3.83 30.52 36.84
CA SER A 283 -3.93 30.92 35.44
C SER A 283 -5.32 31.43 35.09
N CYS A 284 -5.38 32.54 34.34
CA CYS A 284 -6.62 33.03 33.77
C CYS A 284 -6.75 32.54 32.33
N VAL A 285 -7.80 31.77 32.05
CA VAL A 285 -8.00 31.15 30.74
C VAL A 285 -9.37 31.49 30.19
N ASP A 286 -9.42 31.71 28.87
CA ASP A 286 -10.70 31.78 28.16
C ASP A 286 -11.20 30.36 27.87
N THR A 287 -12.13 29.87 28.67
CA THR A 287 -12.71 28.53 28.48
C THR A 287 -13.57 28.42 27.22
N GLN A 288 -13.87 29.53 26.52
CA GLN A 288 -14.65 29.52 25.30
C GLN A 288 -13.84 29.17 24.06
N THR A 289 -12.53 29.41 24.11
CA THR A 289 -11.61 29.31 22.96
C THR A 289 -10.35 28.51 23.27
N SER A 290 -10.03 28.27 24.55
CA SER A 290 -8.86 27.51 24.96
C SER A 290 -9.02 26.03 24.64
N PHE A 291 -8.11 25.49 23.81
CA PHE A 291 -8.02 24.07 23.52
C PHE A 291 -7.81 23.22 24.79
N ALA A 292 -7.00 23.69 25.74
CA ALA A 292 -6.66 22.95 26.96
C ALA A 292 -7.69 23.10 28.10
N HIS A 293 -8.62 24.06 27.99
CA HIS A 293 -9.59 24.39 29.03
C HIS A 293 -11.00 24.59 28.46
N CYS A 294 -11.41 23.79 27.48
CA CYS A 294 -12.62 24.04 26.71
C CYS A 294 -13.91 23.73 27.49
N GLY A 295 -14.60 24.79 27.93
CA GLY A 295 -15.82 24.76 28.75
C GLY A 295 -15.57 24.62 30.25
N ALA A 296 -14.40 24.13 30.66
CA ALA A 296 -13.99 24.02 32.06
C ALA A 296 -12.45 23.90 32.17
N CYS A 297 -11.93 24.20 33.36
CA CYS A 297 -10.50 24.06 33.64
C CYS A 297 -10.00 22.62 33.40
N GLY A 298 -8.92 22.47 32.63
CA GLY A 298 -8.27 21.18 32.34
C GLY A 298 -9.05 20.29 31.39
N LYS A 299 -10.18 20.77 30.83
CA LYS A 299 -10.96 20.05 29.83
C LYS A 299 -10.32 20.25 28.45
N GLU A 300 -9.20 19.56 28.24
CA GLU A 300 -8.49 19.57 26.96
C GLU A 300 -9.35 18.91 25.87
N CYS A 301 -9.36 19.52 24.69
CA CYS A 301 -10.07 18.97 23.56
C CYS A 301 -9.34 17.76 22.96
N PRO A 302 -10.08 16.81 22.35
CA PRO A 302 -9.51 15.73 21.56
C PRO A 302 -8.50 16.23 20.52
N ALA A 303 -7.50 15.41 20.19
CA ALA A 303 -6.57 15.75 19.12
C ALA A 303 -7.33 16.02 17.81
N GLY A 304 -7.04 17.16 17.17
CA GLY A 304 -7.71 17.60 15.95
C GLY A 304 -9.05 18.32 16.15
N ALA A 305 -9.56 18.44 17.38
CA ALA A 305 -10.73 19.26 17.69
C ALA A 305 -10.33 20.73 17.94
N THR A 306 -11.29 21.64 17.78
CA THR A 306 -11.18 23.04 18.17
C THR A 306 -12.13 23.35 19.31
N CYS A 307 -11.78 24.29 20.17
CA CYS A 307 -12.71 24.81 21.17
C CYS A 307 -13.52 25.95 20.55
N GLN A 308 -14.83 25.77 20.43
CA GLN A 308 -15.74 26.78 19.91
C GLN A 308 -16.90 26.97 20.88
N GLY A 309 -16.97 28.13 21.53
CA GLY A 309 -18.02 28.44 22.51
C GLY A 309 -18.02 27.46 23.69
N GLY A 310 -16.83 27.05 24.14
CA GLY A 310 -16.67 26.16 25.30
C GLY A 310 -17.01 24.70 25.02
N THR A 311 -17.24 24.35 23.76
CA THR A 311 -17.47 22.97 23.31
C THR A 311 -16.38 22.54 22.35
N CYS A 312 -15.86 21.33 22.53
CA CYS A 312 -14.91 20.76 21.58
C CYS A 312 -15.67 20.31 20.33
N THR A 313 -15.34 20.89 19.19
CA THR A 313 -15.94 20.62 17.90
C THR A 313 -14.92 19.96 16.98
N CYS A 314 -15.31 18.88 16.33
CA CYS A 314 -14.50 18.25 15.29
C CYS A 314 -14.77 18.92 13.93
N PRO A 315 -13.76 19.01 13.05
CA PRO A 315 -13.95 19.49 11.69
C PRO A 315 -14.89 18.56 10.90
N SER A 316 -15.55 19.13 9.89
CA SER A 316 -16.48 18.40 9.01
C SER A 316 -15.85 17.12 8.45
N GLY A 317 -16.62 16.03 8.42
CA GLY A 317 -16.14 14.70 7.98
C GLY A 317 -15.47 13.88 9.09
N THR A 318 -15.28 14.44 10.28
CA THR A 318 -14.70 13.71 11.42
C THR A 318 -15.64 13.70 12.63
N ARG A 319 -15.48 12.70 13.49
CA ARG A 319 -16.25 12.53 14.73
C ARG A 319 -15.29 12.31 15.89
N ALA A 320 -15.63 12.88 17.06
CA ALA A 320 -14.93 12.59 18.30
C ALA A 320 -15.20 11.14 18.69
N CYS A 321 -14.14 10.35 18.81
CA CYS A 321 -14.24 8.95 19.20
C CYS A 321 -13.83 8.76 20.67
N PRO A 322 -14.77 8.41 21.56
CA PRO A 322 -14.46 7.99 22.92
C PRO A 322 -14.10 6.50 22.94
N ASP A 323 -13.02 6.19 23.64
CA ASP A 323 -12.52 4.87 24.05
C ASP A 323 -11.70 4.04 23.02
N GLY A 324 -10.40 3.83 23.33
CA GLY A 324 -9.52 2.83 22.70
C GLY A 324 -8.08 3.25 22.38
N ALA A 325 -7.84 4.50 21.98
CA ALA A 325 -6.56 5.22 21.83
C ALA A 325 -6.89 6.70 21.52
N PRO A 326 -5.97 7.68 21.69
CA PRO A 326 -6.27 8.99 22.27
C PRO A 326 -7.50 9.63 21.63
N THR A 327 -8.43 10.10 22.48
CA THR A 327 -9.64 10.83 22.08
C THR A 327 -9.26 11.84 21.00
N ALA A 328 -9.65 11.56 19.75
CA ALA A 328 -9.28 12.34 18.58
C ALA A 328 -10.48 12.45 17.64
N CYS A 329 -10.44 13.47 16.78
CA CYS A 329 -11.36 13.58 15.66
C CYS A 329 -10.91 12.63 14.56
N LEU A 330 -11.61 11.52 14.39
CA LEU A 330 -11.30 10.51 13.40
C LEU A 330 -12.31 10.57 12.24
N PRO A 331 -11.87 10.34 10.98
CA PRO A 331 -12.80 10.20 9.87
C PRO A 331 -13.67 8.96 10.11
N THR A 332 -14.96 9.04 9.82
CA THR A 332 -15.85 7.86 9.92
C THR A 332 -16.44 7.45 8.58
N ASP A 333 -16.22 8.25 7.56
CA ASP A 333 -16.68 8.00 6.19
C ASP A 333 -15.63 7.26 5.34
N THR A 334 -14.36 7.33 5.75
CA THR A 334 -13.20 6.90 4.97
C THR A 334 -12.18 6.10 5.77
N ASP A 335 -12.22 6.12 7.10
CA ASP A 335 -11.32 5.33 7.95
C ASP A 335 -11.83 3.88 8.09
N PRO A 336 -11.07 2.88 7.62
CA PRO A 336 -11.42 1.48 7.79
C PRO A 336 -11.54 1.03 9.25
N ASN A 337 -10.96 1.74 10.22
CA ASN A 337 -11.07 1.36 11.64
C ASN A 337 -12.26 2.01 12.35
N ASN A 338 -12.91 3.01 11.74
CA ASN A 338 -13.97 3.83 12.35
C ASN A 338 -15.16 4.01 11.40
N CYS A 339 -15.45 3.00 10.57
CA CYS A 339 -16.34 3.14 9.43
C CYS A 339 -17.83 3.19 9.80
N GLY A 340 -18.42 4.37 9.73
CA GLY A 340 -19.80 4.70 10.11
C GLY A 340 -19.98 4.95 11.61
N ALA A 341 -19.07 4.43 12.44
CA ALA A 341 -19.03 4.65 13.88
C ALA A 341 -17.61 4.43 14.41
N CYS A 342 -17.28 5.06 15.54
CA CYS A 342 -16.01 4.87 16.22
C CYS A 342 -15.79 3.40 16.59
N GLY A 343 -14.59 2.88 16.31
CA GLY A 343 -14.22 1.48 16.53
C GLY A 343 -14.88 0.47 15.60
N LYS A 344 -15.76 0.88 14.67
CA LYS A 344 -16.38 -0.01 13.69
C LYS A 344 -15.39 -0.32 12.56
N LYS A 345 -14.52 -1.29 12.83
CA LYS A 345 -13.51 -1.76 11.88
C LYS A 345 -14.15 -2.52 10.72
N CYS A 346 -13.69 -2.22 9.50
CA CYS A 346 -13.97 -2.97 8.30
C CYS A 346 -13.14 -4.25 8.30
N GLU A 347 -13.82 -5.38 8.16
CA GLU A 347 -13.20 -6.70 8.17
C GLU A 347 -12.89 -7.19 6.75
N GLY A 348 -11.96 -8.12 6.67
CA GLY A 348 -11.63 -8.84 5.45
C GLY A 348 -11.19 -8.01 4.26
N GLY A 349 -10.39 -6.97 4.49
CA GLY A 349 -9.84 -6.12 3.43
C GLY A 349 -10.90 -5.25 2.74
N SER A 350 -12.09 -5.11 3.34
CA SER A 350 -13.08 -4.13 2.88
C SER A 350 -12.63 -2.71 3.23
N VAL A 351 -12.97 -1.76 2.37
CA VAL A 351 -12.67 -0.34 2.51
C VAL A 351 -13.87 0.41 3.07
N CYS A 352 -13.62 1.49 3.81
CA CYS A 352 -14.68 2.39 4.21
C CYS A 352 -15.01 3.36 3.09
N ALA A 353 -16.25 3.32 2.60
CA ALA A 353 -16.74 4.25 1.59
C ALA A 353 -18.10 4.80 2.05
N GLY A 354 -18.16 6.12 2.30
CA GLY A 354 -19.39 6.78 2.75
C GLY A 354 -19.91 6.24 4.09
N GLY A 355 -19.02 5.78 4.97
CA GLY A 355 -19.38 5.21 6.27
C GLY A 355 -19.85 3.76 6.22
N THR A 356 -19.76 3.10 5.06
CA THR A 356 -20.10 1.68 4.91
C THR A 356 -18.89 0.89 4.44
N CYS A 357 -18.64 -0.26 5.08
CA CYS A 357 -17.58 -1.18 4.67
C CYS A 357 -18.01 -1.89 3.39
N SER A 358 -17.22 -1.74 2.32
CA SER A 358 -17.49 -2.31 1.00
C SER A 358 -16.20 -2.88 0.42
N CYS A 359 -16.29 -3.95 -0.37
CA CYS A 359 -15.10 -4.46 -1.03
C CYS A 359 -14.70 -3.59 -2.23
N PRO A 360 -13.38 -3.41 -2.46
CA PRO A 360 -12.89 -2.84 -3.71
C PRO A 360 -13.47 -3.56 -4.93
N GLY A 361 -13.78 -2.81 -5.99
CA GLY A 361 -14.32 -3.39 -7.24
C GLY A 361 -15.73 -3.97 -7.14
N GLY A 362 -16.46 -3.74 -6.04
CA GLY A 362 -17.81 -4.26 -5.84
C GLY A 362 -17.88 -5.75 -5.50
N GLY A 363 -16.78 -6.31 -4.97
CA GLY A 363 -16.74 -7.68 -4.46
C GLY A 363 -17.58 -7.89 -3.19
N LYS A 364 -17.53 -9.10 -2.65
CA LYS A 364 -18.23 -9.50 -1.43
C LYS A 364 -17.23 -10.04 -0.41
N VAL A 365 -17.44 -9.75 0.88
CA VAL A 365 -16.62 -10.35 1.94
C VAL A 365 -17.04 -11.82 2.09
N CYS A 366 -16.13 -12.74 1.76
CA CYS A 366 -16.29 -14.19 1.91
C CYS A 366 -15.17 -14.72 2.80
N GLY A 367 -15.51 -15.43 3.88
CA GLY A 367 -14.51 -16.00 4.79
C GLY A 367 -13.53 -14.98 5.40
N GLY A 368 -13.97 -13.72 5.56
CA GLY A 368 -13.11 -12.64 6.05
C GLY A 368 -12.10 -12.15 5.02
N SER A 369 -12.36 -12.29 3.72
CA SER A 369 -11.59 -11.65 2.64
C SER A 369 -12.52 -11.09 1.57
N CYS A 370 -12.16 -9.98 0.95
CA CYS A 370 -12.87 -9.46 -0.20
C CYS A 370 -12.61 -10.32 -1.43
N VAL A 371 -13.69 -10.81 -2.02
CA VAL A 371 -13.65 -11.68 -3.19
C VAL A 371 -14.54 -11.12 -4.29
N ASP A 372 -14.03 -11.09 -5.52
CA ASP A 372 -14.86 -10.88 -6.70
C ASP A 372 -15.58 -12.19 -7.05
N THR A 373 -16.85 -12.28 -6.70
CA THR A 373 -17.67 -13.46 -6.99
C THR A 373 -17.94 -13.63 -8.48
N LYS A 374 -17.62 -12.67 -9.33
CA LYS A 374 -17.80 -12.81 -10.78
C LYS A 374 -16.68 -13.59 -11.46
N THR A 375 -15.52 -13.67 -10.84
CA THR A 375 -14.30 -14.21 -11.44
C THR A 375 -13.58 -15.23 -10.55
N SER A 376 -13.86 -15.26 -9.25
CA SER A 376 -13.29 -16.27 -8.35
C SER A 376 -13.86 -17.65 -8.63
N ALA A 377 -12.98 -18.60 -8.96
CA ALA A 377 -13.36 -20.01 -9.11
C ALA A 377 -13.77 -20.65 -7.78
N GLN A 378 -13.44 -20.06 -6.63
CA GLN A 378 -13.76 -20.58 -5.29
C GLN A 378 -15.07 -20.00 -4.74
N HIS A 379 -15.51 -18.85 -5.27
CA HIS A 379 -16.68 -18.10 -4.79
C HIS A 379 -17.53 -17.59 -5.96
N CYS A 380 -17.76 -18.45 -6.95
CA CYS A 380 -18.34 -18.02 -8.21
C CYS A 380 -19.85 -17.77 -8.07
N GLY A 381 -20.31 -16.52 -8.12
CA GLY A 381 -21.69 -16.08 -7.97
C GLY A 381 -22.13 -15.80 -6.53
N ASP A 382 -21.56 -16.49 -5.54
CA ASP A 382 -21.71 -16.19 -4.10
C ASP A 382 -20.54 -16.80 -3.31
N CYS A 383 -20.45 -16.46 -2.02
CA CYS A 383 -19.46 -17.03 -1.10
C CYS A 383 -19.58 -18.56 -1.03
N ASP A 384 -18.44 -19.21 -0.82
CA ASP A 384 -18.28 -20.66 -0.72
C ASP A 384 -18.96 -21.49 -1.84
N ARG A 385 -19.04 -20.93 -3.06
CA ARG A 385 -19.56 -21.62 -4.25
C ARG A 385 -18.45 -21.92 -5.27
N PRO A 386 -17.60 -22.93 -5.03
CA PRO A 386 -16.51 -23.26 -5.94
C PRO A 386 -17.01 -23.91 -7.23
N CYS A 387 -16.35 -23.57 -8.34
CA CYS A 387 -16.52 -24.24 -9.61
C CYS A 387 -15.91 -25.64 -9.58
N GLN A 388 -16.49 -26.55 -10.36
CA GLN A 388 -15.95 -27.91 -10.51
C GLN A 388 -14.61 -27.88 -11.24
N ALA A 389 -13.80 -28.93 -11.09
CA ALA A 389 -12.52 -29.00 -11.80
C ALA A 389 -12.72 -28.91 -13.32
N GLY A 390 -11.91 -28.08 -13.97
CA GLY A 390 -12.04 -27.77 -15.41
C GLY A 390 -13.04 -26.66 -15.73
N GLN A 391 -13.75 -26.11 -14.75
CA GLN A 391 -14.60 -24.93 -14.94
C GLN A 391 -13.86 -23.65 -14.55
N THR A 392 -14.17 -22.57 -15.28
CA THR A 392 -13.77 -21.20 -14.94
C THR A 392 -14.99 -20.40 -14.51
N CYS A 393 -14.79 -19.47 -13.59
CA CYS A 393 -15.83 -18.51 -13.22
C CYS A 393 -15.82 -17.33 -14.19
N SER A 394 -16.94 -17.09 -14.86
CA SER A 394 -17.12 -15.92 -15.70
C SER A 394 -18.50 -15.33 -15.46
N GLY A 395 -18.55 -14.05 -15.09
CA GLY A 395 -19.81 -13.36 -14.78
C GLY A 395 -20.57 -13.97 -13.60
N GLY A 396 -19.89 -14.68 -12.70
CA GLY A 396 -20.51 -15.37 -11.56
C GLY A 396 -21.14 -16.71 -11.91
N VAL A 397 -20.83 -17.25 -13.10
CA VAL A 397 -21.29 -18.55 -13.55
C VAL A 397 -20.09 -19.44 -13.85
N CYS A 398 -20.10 -20.64 -13.28
CA CYS A 398 -19.09 -21.64 -13.61
C CYS A 398 -19.38 -22.21 -15.00
N SER A 399 -18.38 -22.18 -15.88
CA SER A 399 -18.50 -22.66 -17.26
C SER A 399 -17.28 -23.46 -17.66
N CYS A 400 -17.47 -24.43 -18.56
CA CYS A 400 -16.42 -25.31 -19.06
C CYS A 400 -15.63 -24.71 -20.24
N GLY A 401 -15.63 -23.39 -20.44
CA GLY A 401 -15.02 -22.76 -21.63
C GLY A 401 -15.71 -23.10 -22.96
N ALA A 402 -15.01 -22.87 -24.08
CA ALA A 402 -15.51 -23.17 -25.41
C ALA A 402 -15.60 -24.68 -25.67
N SER A 403 -16.54 -25.10 -26.51
CA SER A 403 -16.73 -26.52 -26.86
C SER A 403 -15.49 -27.09 -27.55
N VAL A 404 -14.94 -28.18 -27.02
CA VAL A 404 -13.78 -28.88 -27.61
C VAL A 404 -14.24 -30.10 -28.42
N SER A 405 -13.74 -30.25 -29.65
CA SER A 405 -14.01 -31.44 -30.48
C SER A 405 -13.08 -32.60 -30.14
N PHE A 406 -13.64 -33.80 -30.01
CA PHE A 406 -12.82 -34.99 -29.79
C PHE A 406 -11.92 -35.27 -30.98
N ALA A 407 -12.48 -35.28 -32.20
CA ALA A 407 -11.73 -35.64 -33.40
C ALA A 407 -10.66 -34.60 -33.75
N ALA A 408 -10.98 -33.31 -33.60
CA ALA A 408 -10.10 -32.22 -34.03
C ALA A 408 -9.06 -31.81 -32.99
N ALA A 409 -9.35 -31.94 -31.69
CA ALA A 409 -8.48 -31.41 -30.62
C ALA A 409 -7.92 -32.49 -29.68
N VAL A 410 -8.74 -33.46 -29.25
CA VAL A 410 -8.30 -34.48 -28.28
C VAL A 410 -7.55 -35.63 -28.94
N GLN A 411 -8.07 -36.18 -30.04
CA GLN A 411 -7.45 -37.29 -30.75
C GLN A 411 -6.02 -37.00 -31.24
N PRO A 412 -5.68 -35.80 -31.74
CA PRO A 412 -4.29 -35.46 -32.07
C PRO A 412 -3.34 -35.54 -30.88
N ILE A 413 -3.78 -35.08 -29.70
CA ILE A 413 -2.99 -35.17 -28.45
C ILE A 413 -2.75 -36.64 -28.09
N LEU A 414 -3.81 -37.46 -28.07
CA LEU A 414 -3.68 -38.89 -27.78
C LEU A 414 -2.74 -39.60 -28.75
N THR A 415 -2.83 -39.24 -30.03
CA THR A 415 -1.97 -39.81 -31.07
C THR A 415 -0.50 -39.44 -30.83
N ARG A 416 -0.23 -38.14 -30.62
CA ARG A 416 1.12 -37.58 -30.43
C ARG A 416 1.77 -38.07 -29.14
N GLU A 417 1.04 -38.05 -28.03
CA GLU A 417 1.60 -38.24 -26.69
C GLU A 417 1.42 -39.67 -26.16
N CYS A 418 0.45 -40.43 -26.64
CA CYS A 418 0.11 -41.74 -26.08
C CYS A 418 0.33 -42.92 -27.03
N THR A 419 0.28 -42.69 -28.35
CA THR A 419 0.48 -43.76 -29.36
C THR A 419 1.86 -43.80 -29.99
N SER A 420 2.63 -42.70 -29.91
CA SER A 420 3.91 -42.50 -30.62
C SER A 420 5.00 -43.50 -30.23
N ALA A 421 5.05 -43.94 -28.97
CA ALA A 421 5.95 -45.01 -28.50
C ALA A 421 5.36 -46.42 -28.66
N GLY A 422 4.20 -46.57 -29.32
CA GLY A 422 3.49 -47.83 -29.49
C GLY A 422 2.76 -48.34 -28.24
N CYS A 423 2.96 -47.73 -27.07
CA CYS A 423 2.41 -48.18 -25.79
C CYS A 423 0.87 -48.32 -25.77
N HIS A 424 0.15 -47.37 -26.39
CA HIS A 424 -1.30 -47.46 -26.58
C HIS A 424 -1.70 -47.49 -28.07
N GLY A 425 -0.80 -48.02 -28.91
CA GLY A 425 -1.00 -48.16 -30.36
C GLY A 425 -1.75 -49.43 -30.78
N ASN A 426 -1.69 -49.77 -32.06
CA ASN A 426 -2.38 -50.93 -32.62
C ASN A 426 -1.71 -52.28 -32.25
N THR A 427 -0.41 -52.28 -32.01
CA THR A 427 0.39 -53.46 -31.68
C THR A 427 0.69 -53.51 -30.19
N ALA A 428 0.19 -54.54 -29.51
CA ALA A 428 0.40 -54.78 -28.07
C ALA A 428 0.04 -53.58 -27.15
N PRO A 429 -1.21 -53.05 -27.22
CA PRO A 429 -1.64 -51.96 -26.36
C PRO A 429 -1.56 -52.34 -24.89
N LYS A 430 -0.90 -51.50 -24.08
CA LYS A 430 -0.82 -51.68 -22.64
C LYS A 430 -2.22 -51.65 -22.02
N GLU A 431 -2.47 -52.60 -21.12
CA GLU A 431 -3.75 -52.77 -20.43
C GLU A 431 -4.96 -52.91 -21.39
N GLY A 432 -4.72 -53.35 -22.62
CA GLY A 432 -5.75 -53.48 -23.66
C GLY A 432 -6.34 -52.16 -24.15
N LEU A 433 -5.79 -51.00 -23.76
CA LEU A 433 -6.30 -49.68 -24.16
C LEU A 433 -5.63 -49.20 -25.46
N ARG A 434 -6.42 -49.08 -26.53
CA ARG A 434 -6.01 -48.51 -27.83
C ARG A 434 -6.47 -47.06 -27.93
N LEU A 435 -5.52 -46.14 -28.13
CA LEU A 435 -5.77 -44.70 -28.25
C LEU A 435 -5.60 -44.16 -29.68
N THR A 436 -5.57 -45.05 -30.66
CA THR A 436 -5.51 -44.70 -32.09
C THR A 436 -6.84 -44.13 -32.59
N PRO A 437 -6.82 -43.33 -33.68
CA PRO A 437 -8.04 -42.81 -34.29
C PRO A 437 -9.07 -43.91 -34.56
N GLY A 438 -10.34 -43.63 -34.27
CA GLY A 438 -11.47 -44.56 -34.41
C GLY A 438 -11.62 -45.57 -33.26
N ASN A 439 -10.62 -45.73 -32.39
CA ASN A 439 -10.68 -46.67 -31.25
C ASN A 439 -10.72 -45.96 -29.89
N ALA A 440 -10.08 -44.79 -29.79
CA ALA A 440 -9.84 -44.11 -28.52
C ALA A 440 -11.12 -43.76 -27.74
N TYR A 441 -12.14 -43.19 -28.40
CA TYR A 441 -13.36 -42.70 -27.72
C TYR A 441 -14.06 -43.81 -26.92
N GLY A 442 -14.38 -44.92 -27.59
CA GLY A 442 -15.07 -46.07 -26.98
C GLY A 442 -14.23 -46.81 -25.92
N GLY A 443 -12.91 -46.61 -25.92
CA GLY A 443 -12.00 -47.14 -24.88
C GLY A 443 -11.85 -46.24 -23.65
N LEU A 444 -12.31 -44.99 -23.73
CA LEU A 444 -12.13 -43.96 -22.71
C LEU A 444 -13.45 -43.54 -22.03
N VAL A 445 -14.45 -43.13 -22.81
CA VAL A 445 -15.64 -42.46 -22.27
C VAL A 445 -16.62 -43.48 -21.72
N GLY A 446 -17.01 -43.34 -20.45
CA GLY A 446 -17.95 -44.26 -19.81
C GLY A 446 -17.35 -45.63 -19.44
N VAL A 447 -16.05 -45.84 -19.68
CA VAL A 447 -15.39 -47.13 -19.45
C VAL A 447 -14.80 -47.18 -18.03
N PRO A 448 -15.05 -48.24 -17.23
CA PRO A 448 -14.43 -48.39 -15.92
C PRO A 448 -12.90 -48.39 -15.95
N ALA A 449 -12.28 -47.70 -15.00
CA ALA A 449 -10.84 -47.73 -14.81
C ALA A 449 -10.43 -49.02 -14.09
N SER A 450 -9.98 -50.02 -14.84
CA SER A 450 -9.54 -51.32 -14.30
C SER A 450 -8.42 -51.25 -13.25
N GLN A 451 -7.68 -50.14 -13.21
CA GLN A 451 -6.60 -49.88 -12.25
C GLN A 451 -7.06 -49.21 -10.94
N CYS A 452 -8.36 -48.93 -10.83
CA CYS A 452 -8.98 -48.37 -9.62
C CYS A 452 -10.07 -49.32 -9.12
N ALA A 453 -9.98 -49.71 -7.85
CA ALA A 453 -11.00 -50.56 -7.20
C ALA A 453 -12.25 -49.76 -6.75
N ASP A 454 -12.26 -48.44 -6.92
CA ASP A 454 -13.34 -47.55 -6.49
C ASP A 454 -14.43 -47.32 -7.54
N GLY A 455 -14.35 -48.01 -8.68
CA GLY A 455 -15.36 -47.96 -9.73
C GLY A 455 -15.35 -46.69 -10.57
N ARG A 456 -14.35 -45.80 -10.44
CA ARG A 456 -14.28 -44.59 -11.27
C ARG A 456 -14.09 -44.91 -12.75
N LEU A 457 -14.51 -43.98 -13.61
CA LEU A 457 -14.40 -44.13 -15.06
C LEU A 457 -13.07 -43.59 -15.59
N ARG A 458 -12.60 -44.14 -16.72
CA ARG A 458 -11.45 -43.62 -17.48
C ARG A 458 -11.68 -42.18 -17.87
N VAL A 459 -12.84 -41.89 -18.48
CA VAL A 459 -13.39 -40.55 -18.63
C VAL A 459 -14.84 -40.57 -18.16
N ALA A 460 -15.13 -39.75 -17.14
CA ALA A 460 -16.47 -39.49 -16.63
C ALA A 460 -16.99 -38.18 -17.26
N PRO A 461 -17.99 -38.23 -18.16
CA PRO A 461 -18.57 -37.04 -18.78
C PRO A 461 -18.95 -35.98 -17.75
N SER A 462 -18.64 -34.71 -18.05
CA SER A 462 -18.86 -33.54 -17.20
C SER A 462 -18.18 -33.57 -15.83
N ASN A 463 -17.29 -34.54 -15.58
CA ASN A 463 -16.56 -34.67 -14.33
C ASN A 463 -15.05 -34.90 -14.56
N PRO A 464 -14.28 -33.84 -14.88
CA PRO A 464 -12.83 -33.94 -15.03
C PRO A 464 -12.11 -34.45 -13.78
N ALA A 465 -12.46 -33.94 -12.58
CA ALA A 465 -11.84 -34.36 -11.32
C ALA A 465 -12.03 -35.85 -11.01
N GLY A 466 -13.18 -36.41 -11.39
CA GLY A 466 -13.50 -37.83 -11.21
C GLY A 466 -12.99 -38.74 -12.32
N SER A 467 -12.37 -38.19 -13.38
CA SER A 467 -11.89 -38.95 -14.54
C SER A 467 -10.48 -39.48 -14.31
N TYR A 468 -10.32 -40.80 -14.45
CA TYR A 468 -9.01 -41.45 -14.23
C TYR A 468 -7.95 -41.00 -15.24
N LEU A 469 -8.34 -40.61 -16.46
CA LEU A 469 -7.44 -40.03 -17.45
C LEU A 469 -6.74 -38.78 -16.90
N MET A 470 -7.49 -37.88 -16.24
CA MET A 470 -6.92 -36.66 -15.64
C MET A 470 -5.94 -37.01 -14.53
N ASN A 471 -6.29 -37.98 -13.68
CA ASN A 471 -5.40 -38.48 -12.63
C ASN A 471 -4.06 -38.96 -13.20
N LYS A 472 -4.09 -39.72 -14.31
CA LYS A 472 -2.89 -40.23 -14.99
C LYS A 472 -2.01 -39.13 -15.57
N ILE A 473 -2.59 -38.13 -16.23
CA ILE A 473 -1.82 -37.08 -16.93
C ILE A 473 -1.35 -35.94 -16.02
N GLU A 474 -2.00 -35.75 -14.87
CA GLU A 474 -1.64 -34.72 -13.88
C GLU A 474 -0.77 -35.27 -12.73
N ASN A 475 -0.51 -36.58 -12.69
CA ASN A 475 0.18 -37.25 -11.59
C ASN A 475 -0.52 -37.03 -10.23
N GLN A 476 -1.84 -37.20 -10.19
CA GLN A 476 -2.64 -37.00 -8.97
C GLN A 476 -3.61 -38.16 -8.75
N ARG A 477 -3.73 -38.64 -7.51
CA ARG A 477 -4.76 -39.63 -7.10
C ARG A 477 -4.82 -40.90 -7.98
N LEU A 478 -3.65 -41.44 -8.35
CA LEU A 478 -3.48 -42.45 -9.40
C LEU A 478 -4.10 -43.83 -9.17
N CYS A 479 -4.73 -44.11 -8.03
CA CYS A 479 -5.16 -45.44 -7.56
C CYS A 479 -4.00 -46.47 -7.54
N SER A 480 -3.52 -46.86 -8.71
CA SER A 480 -2.34 -47.69 -8.99
C SER A 480 -1.67 -47.29 -10.32
N GLY A 481 -0.43 -47.72 -10.51
CA GLY A 481 0.38 -47.42 -11.72
C GLY A 481 1.04 -46.04 -11.69
N THR A 482 1.75 -45.71 -12.78
CA THR A 482 2.54 -44.47 -12.91
C THR A 482 1.79 -43.37 -13.68
N PRO A 483 2.22 -42.10 -13.59
CA PRO A 483 1.80 -41.04 -14.50
C PRO A 483 1.99 -41.41 -15.96
N MET A 484 1.19 -40.80 -16.83
CA MET A 484 1.32 -40.93 -18.27
C MET A 484 1.49 -39.55 -18.92
N PRO A 485 2.32 -39.45 -19.96
CA PRO A 485 3.05 -40.50 -20.64
C PRO A 485 4.31 -40.91 -19.85
N LYS A 486 4.61 -42.22 -19.82
CA LYS A 486 5.76 -42.74 -19.07
C LYS A 486 7.11 -42.39 -19.72
N ALA A 487 7.11 -42.19 -21.04
CA ALA A 487 8.26 -41.76 -21.83
C ALA A 487 7.94 -40.38 -22.40
N GLY A 488 8.78 -39.38 -22.12
CA GLY A 488 8.61 -38.01 -22.64
C GLY A 488 8.36 -36.91 -21.59
N GLY A 489 8.11 -37.25 -20.32
CA GLY A 489 7.73 -36.28 -19.28
C GLY A 489 6.22 -36.05 -19.23
N LEU A 490 5.76 -35.10 -18.40
CA LEU A 490 4.34 -34.76 -18.28
C LEU A 490 3.82 -34.07 -19.55
N LEU A 491 2.52 -34.22 -19.85
CA LEU A 491 1.87 -33.49 -20.94
C LEU A 491 2.04 -31.96 -20.75
N PRO A 492 2.16 -31.19 -21.84
CA PRO A 492 2.05 -29.73 -21.78
C PRO A 492 0.73 -29.30 -21.12
N ALA A 493 0.78 -28.25 -20.29
CA ALA A 493 -0.40 -27.76 -19.56
C ALA A 493 -1.57 -27.38 -20.49
N ALA A 494 -1.29 -26.90 -21.71
CA ALA A 494 -2.31 -26.59 -22.71
C ALA A 494 -3.06 -27.83 -23.23
N ASP A 495 -2.36 -28.96 -23.39
CA ASP A 495 -2.98 -30.22 -23.82
C ASP A 495 -3.85 -30.80 -22.69
N ILE A 496 -3.36 -30.74 -21.44
CA ILE A 496 -4.13 -31.15 -20.26
C ILE A 496 -5.41 -30.30 -20.15
N ALA A 497 -5.30 -28.97 -20.32
CA ALA A 497 -6.45 -28.08 -20.31
C ALA A 497 -7.46 -28.41 -21.42
N THR A 498 -6.99 -28.75 -22.63
CA THR A 498 -7.85 -29.15 -23.75
C THR A 498 -8.64 -30.43 -23.42
N ILE A 499 -7.98 -31.44 -22.86
CA ILE A 499 -8.63 -32.70 -22.44
C ILE A 499 -9.61 -32.42 -21.30
N SER A 500 -9.23 -31.65 -20.28
CA SER A 500 -10.08 -31.28 -19.15
C SER A 500 -11.35 -30.55 -19.59
N THR A 501 -11.21 -29.58 -20.50
CA THR A 501 -12.31 -28.79 -21.10
C THR A 501 -13.27 -29.69 -21.86
N TRP A 502 -12.74 -30.60 -22.70
CA TRP A 502 -13.54 -31.59 -23.42
C TRP A 502 -14.35 -32.48 -22.48
N ILE A 503 -13.73 -33.01 -21.41
CA ILE A 503 -14.45 -33.81 -20.41
C ILE A 503 -15.54 -32.96 -19.74
N CYS A 504 -15.22 -31.72 -19.37
CA CYS A 504 -16.16 -30.79 -18.75
C CYS A 504 -17.36 -30.50 -19.66
N ASN A 505 -17.16 -30.35 -20.97
CA ASN A 505 -18.23 -30.21 -21.98
C ASN A 505 -19.09 -31.47 -22.17
N GLY A 506 -18.89 -32.53 -21.38
CA GLY A 506 -19.64 -33.78 -21.49
C GLY A 506 -18.95 -34.84 -22.35
N ALA A 507 -17.67 -34.66 -22.69
CA ALA A 507 -16.89 -35.56 -23.53
C ALA A 507 -17.59 -35.91 -24.87
N PRO A 508 -18.03 -34.92 -25.68
CA PRO A 508 -18.71 -35.20 -26.95
C PRO A 508 -17.80 -35.94 -27.94
N ASN A 509 -18.39 -36.81 -28.78
CA ASN A 509 -17.70 -37.48 -29.89
C ASN A 509 -18.01 -36.78 -31.21
N ASN A 510 -17.37 -35.64 -31.46
CA ASN A 510 -17.70 -34.70 -32.53
C ASN A 510 -16.48 -34.28 -33.37
#